data_AF-A0A3R5QKQ4-F1
#
_entry.id   AF-A0A3R5QKQ4-F1
#
_cell.length_a   1.000
_cell.length_b   1.000
_cell.length_c   1.000
_cell.angle_alpha   90.00
_cell.angle_beta   90.00
_cell.angle_gamma   90.00
#
_symmetry.space_group_name_H-M   'P 1'
#
loop_
_entity.id
_entity.type
_entity.pdbx_description
1 polymer ?
#
loop_
_entity_poly.entity_id
_entity_poly.type
_entity_poly.pdbx_seq_one_letter_code
_entity_poly.pdbx_strand_id
1 'polypeptide(L)'
;MRTVFRSLILVAGLVGSSAFLPPMVPNSIIVSRQLPVMMAGGDEAGVSEKVRALVLKNSGDDPKVAEYLTANGDDKANFLEMGFDSLDLAEFSMALQSEFELADLDDEALATFKTVGDVVTYIAKK
;
A
#
# COMPACT_ATOMS: atom_id res chain seq x y z
N MET A 1 3.47 -49.21 -37.51
CA MET A 1 2.30 -49.86 -38.14
C MET A 1 2.29 -51.35 -37.81
N ARG A 2 1.42 -51.78 -36.88
CA ARG A 2 0.84 -53.14 -36.72
C ARG A 2 -0.16 -53.11 -35.56
N THR A 3 -1.44 -52.98 -35.92
CA THR A 3 -2.67 -53.65 -35.41
C THR A 3 -2.45 -54.73 -34.32
N VAL A 4 -3.29 -54.98 -33.30
CA VAL A 4 -4.77 -54.97 -33.18
C VAL A 4 -5.19 -55.15 -31.70
N PHE A 5 -6.25 -54.45 -31.29
CA PHE A 5 -7.42 -54.89 -30.48
C PHE A 5 -7.36 -56.13 -29.55
N ARG A 6 -7.81 -55.91 -28.29
CA ARG A 6 -8.72 -56.72 -27.43
C ARG A 6 -8.19 -56.92 -26.01
N SER A 7 -8.84 -56.32 -25.02
CA SER A 7 -9.65 -57.08 -24.05
C SER A 7 -10.19 -56.15 -22.97
N LEU A 8 -11.51 -56.03 -22.98
CA LEU A 8 -12.37 -55.84 -21.83
C LEU A 8 -11.92 -56.79 -20.70
N ILE A 9 -11.71 -56.29 -19.47
CA ILE A 9 -12.10 -56.96 -18.22
C ILE A 9 -12.37 -55.86 -17.19
N LEU A 10 -13.64 -55.84 -16.80
CA LEU A 10 -14.24 -55.12 -15.69
C LEU A 10 -13.84 -55.83 -14.39
N VAL A 11 -13.22 -55.13 -13.45
CA VAL A 11 -13.14 -55.55 -12.05
C VAL A 11 -13.60 -54.38 -11.18
N ALA A 12 -14.84 -54.49 -10.75
CA ALA A 12 -15.42 -53.70 -9.68
C ALA A 12 -14.88 -54.18 -8.33
N GLY A 13 -14.20 -53.31 -7.61
CA GLY A 13 -13.76 -53.53 -6.23
C GLY A 13 -14.34 -52.44 -5.33
N LEU A 14 -15.57 -52.67 -4.87
CA LEU A 14 -16.30 -51.82 -3.93
C LEU A 14 -15.92 -52.27 -2.51
N VAL A 15 -15.01 -51.57 -1.85
CA VAL A 15 -14.79 -51.70 -0.40
C VAL A 15 -15.35 -50.45 0.26
N GLY A 16 -16.57 -50.59 0.76
CA GLY A 16 -17.18 -49.63 1.66
C GLY A 16 -16.56 -49.75 3.06
N SER A 17 -16.20 -48.61 3.64
CA SER A 17 -16.01 -48.46 5.07
C SER A 17 -16.64 -47.14 5.47
N SER A 18 -17.83 -47.26 6.06
CA SER A 18 -18.40 -46.46 7.13
C SER A 18 -17.95 -44.99 7.27
N ALA A 19 -18.87 -44.10 6.88
CA ALA A 19 -19.25 -42.86 7.56
C ALA A 19 -18.23 -42.22 8.52
N PHE A 20 -17.51 -41.22 8.03
CA PHE A 20 -17.07 -40.10 8.83
C PHE A 20 -17.10 -38.82 7.97
N LEU A 21 -18.20 -38.08 8.03
CA LEU A 21 -18.35 -36.73 7.47
C LEU A 21 -18.08 -35.72 8.59
N PRO A 22 -16.93 -35.02 8.60
CA PRO A 22 -16.85 -33.73 9.28
C PRO A 22 -17.51 -32.65 8.41
N PRO A 23 -18.14 -31.63 9.03
CA PRO A 23 -18.87 -30.58 8.32
C PRO A 23 -17.96 -29.71 7.45
N MET A 24 -18.47 -29.32 6.28
CA MET A 24 -17.94 -28.22 5.47
C MET A 24 -17.89 -26.93 6.27
N VAL A 25 -16.71 -26.31 6.34
CA VAL A 25 -16.56 -24.85 6.22
C VAL A 25 -15.23 -24.59 5.49
N PRO A 26 -15.24 -24.21 4.20
CA PRO A 26 -14.10 -23.51 3.61
C PRO A 26 -14.12 -22.08 4.15
N ASN A 27 -13.39 -21.84 5.24
CA ASN A 27 -13.11 -20.49 5.71
C ASN A 27 -11.79 -20.06 5.04
N SER A 28 -11.91 -19.40 3.89
CA SER A 28 -11.60 -17.98 3.70
C SER A 28 -10.08 -17.73 3.75
N ILE A 29 -9.46 -17.18 2.71
CA ILE A 29 -9.76 -15.85 2.18
C ILE A 29 -9.43 -15.83 0.67
N ILE A 30 -10.48 -15.62 -0.15
CA ILE A 30 -10.33 -14.88 -1.40
C ILE A 30 -9.99 -13.45 -0.96
N VAL A 31 -8.78 -12.98 -1.23
CA VAL A 31 -8.59 -11.58 -1.59
C VAL A 31 -7.74 -11.60 -2.85
N SER A 32 -8.45 -11.67 -3.97
CA SER A 32 -8.10 -10.83 -5.10
C SER A 32 -7.94 -9.41 -4.58
N ARG A 33 -6.70 -8.99 -4.30
CA ARG A 33 -6.34 -7.57 -4.38
C ARG A 33 -5.66 -7.33 -5.72
N GLN A 34 -6.34 -7.76 -6.78
CA GLN A 34 -6.54 -6.82 -7.87
C GLN A 34 -7.10 -5.58 -7.19
N LEU A 35 -6.36 -4.48 -7.21
CA LEU A 35 -6.91 -3.20 -6.77
C LEU A 35 -7.78 -2.71 -7.94
N PRO A 36 -9.11 -2.88 -7.93
CA PRO A 36 -9.91 -1.80 -8.47
C PRO A 36 -9.81 -0.70 -7.42
N VAL A 37 -8.86 0.23 -7.59
CA VAL A 37 -9.13 1.61 -7.16
C VAL A 37 -10.19 2.12 -8.14
N MET A 38 -11.41 1.69 -7.91
CA MET A 38 -12.60 2.35 -8.40
C MET A 38 -13.03 3.31 -7.31
N MET A 39 -12.74 4.59 -7.57
CA MET A 39 -13.64 5.72 -7.42
C MET A 39 -14.23 6.02 -6.02
N ALA A 40 -14.07 7.31 -5.67
CA ALA A 40 -14.76 8.06 -4.62
C ALA A 40 -14.14 8.05 -3.22
N GLY A 41 -13.03 8.78 -3.08
CA GLY A 41 -12.59 9.42 -1.84
C GLY A 41 -11.81 10.67 -2.23
N GLY A 42 -12.44 11.85 -2.11
CA GLY A 42 -11.99 13.12 -2.68
C GLY A 42 -10.57 13.48 -2.31
N ASP A 43 -9.87 14.06 -3.29
CA ASP A 43 -8.70 14.95 -3.28
C ASP A 43 -7.65 14.76 -2.16
N GLU A 44 -8.02 14.76 -0.89
CA GLU A 44 -7.15 14.54 0.27
C GLU A 44 -6.47 13.16 0.31
N ALA A 45 -7.18 12.09 -0.08
CA ALA A 45 -6.60 10.73 -0.08
C ALA A 45 -5.56 10.54 -1.20
N GLY A 46 -5.76 11.21 -2.34
CA GLY A 46 -4.81 11.19 -3.45
C GLY A 46 -3.56 12.02 -3.15
N VAL A 47 -3.74 13.17 -2.48
CA VAL A 47 -2.64 14.00 -2.02
C VAL A 47 -1.82 13.26 -0.96
N SER A 48 -2.46 12.69 0.07
CA SER A 48 -1.73 11.99 1.14
C SER A 48 -0.91 10.81 0.62
N GLU A 49 -1.43 10.02 -0.33
CA GLU A 49 -0.71 8.90 -0.92
C GLU A 49 0.53 9.37 -1.71
N LYS A 50 0.41 10.46 -2.48
CA LYS A 50 1.53 11.09 -3.19
C LYS A 50 2.56 11.69 -2.24
N VAL A 51 2.12 12.41 -1.20
CA VAL A 51 3.01 12.99 -0.20
C VAL A 51 3.77 11.88 0.53
N ARG A 52 3.10 10.81 0.96
CA ARG A 52 3.74 9.63 1.57
C ARG A 52 4.78 9.00 0.64
N ALA A 53 4.46 8.85 -0.66
CA ALA A 53 5.40 8.32 -1.63
C ALA A 53 6.66 9.20 -1.77
N LEU A 54 6.48 10.52 -1.74
CA LEU A 54 7.57 11.49 -1.82
C LEU A 54 8.46 11.45 -0.56
N VAL A 55 7.85 11.33 0.62
CA VAL A 55 8.57 11.15 1.89
C VAL A 55 9.42 9.89 1.86
N LEU A 56 8.86 8.76 1.42
CA LEU A 56 9.60 7.49 1.34
C LEU A 56 10.76 7.55 0.35
N LYS A 57 10.55 8.21 -0.80
CA LYS A 57 11.56 8.39 -1.83
C LYS A 57 12.74 9.23 -1.34
N ASN A 58 12.47 10.33 -0.62
CA ASN A 58 13.51 11.20 -0.08
C ASN A 58 14.18 10.63 1.16
N SER A 59 13.47 9.82 1.95
CA SER A 59 14.02 9.13 3.11
C SER A 59 14.97 7.98 2.77
N GLY A 60 15.22 7.68 1.48
CA GLY A 60 16.15 6.62 1.09
C GLY A 60 15.67 5.19 1.38
N ASP A 61 14.35 4.95 1.37
CA ASP A 61 13.75 3.62 1.62
C ASP A 61 13.96 3.09 3.06
N ASP A 62 14.16 3.99 4.03
CA ASP A 62 14.30 3.59 5.43
C ASP A 62 13.04 2.85 5.93
N PRO A 63 13.16 1.57 6.34
CA PRO A 63 12.00 0.77 6.76
C PRO A 63 11.32 1.36 8.01
N LYS A 64 12.08 2.11 8.82
CA LYS A 64 11.56 2.80 10.01
C LYS A 64 10.57 3.91 9.66
N VAL A 65 10.80 4.62 8.56
CA VAL A 65 9.94 5.72 8.11
C VAL A 65 8.60 5.19 7.63
N ALA A 66 8.62 4.11 6.84
CA ALA A 66 7.40 3.41 6.41
C ALA A 66 6.61 2.83 7.60
N GLU A 67 7.31 2.20 8.56
CA GLU A 67 6.69 1.68 9.77
C GLU A 67 6.08 2.81 10.62
N TYR A 68 6.78 3.93 10.77
CA TYR A 68 6.31 5.08 11.55
C TYR A 68 5.07 5.73 10.95
N LEU A 69 5.03 5.89 9.61
CA LEU A 69 3.86 6.40 8.88
C LEU A 69 2.63 5.49 9.07
N THR A 70 2.86 4.18 9.06
CA THR A 70 1.80 3.19 9.23
C THR A 70 1.33 3.10 10.69
N ALA A 71 2.24 3.32 11.66
CA ALA A 71 1.94 3.22 13.09
C ALA A 71 1.27 4.48 13.66
N ASN A 72 1.63 5.68 13.19
CA ASN A 72 1.21 6.94 13.81
C ASN A 72 0.12 7.70 13.02
N GLY A 73 -0.03 7.44 11.72
CA GLY A 73 -0.90 8.21 10.82
C GLY A 73 -0.28 9.55 10.41
N ASP A 74 -0.76 10.13 9.30
CA ASP A 74 -0.16 11.33 8.69
C ASP A 74 -0.11 12.53 9.64
N ASP A 75 -1.17 12.72 10.45
CA ASP A 75 -1.31 13.84 11.39
C ASP A 75 -0.28 13.83 12.54
N LYS A 76 0.31 12.67 12.81
CA LYS A 76 1.30 12.48 13.88
C LYS A 76 2.69 12.12 13.35
N ALA A 77 2.79 11.84 12.05
CA ALA A 77 4.02 11.50 11.38
C ALA A 77 4.93 12.74 11.30
N ASN A 78 5.70 12.97 12.34
CA ASN A 78 6.61 14.11 12.42
C ASN A 78 7.91 13.82 11.67
N PHE A 79 8.35 14.76 10.83
CA PHE A 79 9.56 14.62 10.03
C PHE A 79 10.81 14.39 10.90
N LEU A 80 10.96 15.12 12.01
CA LEU A 80 12.11 14.98 12.91
C LEU A 80 12.15 13.61 13.60
N GLU A 81 10.98 13.07 13.97
CA GLU A 81 10.87 11.74 14.59
C GLU A 81 11.18 10.61 13.59
N MET A 82 10.90 10.86 12.32
CA MET A 82 11.22 9.96 11.21
C MET A 82 12.71 10.05 10.80
N GLY A 83 13.45 11.02 11.35
CA GLY A 83 14.86 11.23 11.06
C GLY A 83 15.13 12.11 9.85
N PHE A 84 14.12 12.84 9.34
CA PHE A 84 14.35 13.87 8.33
C PHE A 84 15.20 14.99 8.92
N ASP A 85 16.27 15.32 8.23
CA ASP A 85 17.08 16.49 8.54
C ASP A 85 16.62 17.72 7.71
N SER A 86 17.32 18.84 7.91
CA SER A 86 17.02 20.08 7.18
C SER A 86 17.29 19.98 5.67
N LEU A 87 18.21 19.10 5.25
CA LEU A 87 18.52 18.90 3.84
C LEU A 87 17.41 18.05 3.19
N ASP A 88 17.00 16.98 3.85
CA ASP A 88 15.91 16.09 3.43
C ASP A 88 14.61 16.86 3.25
N LEU A 89 14.29 17.77 4.17
CA LEU A 89 13.08 18.61 4.09
C LEU A 89 13.13 19.59 2.91
N ALA A 90 14.30 20.17 2.63
CA ALA A 90 14.49 21.06 1.49
C ALA A 90 14.40 20.31 0.15
N GLU A 91 14.99 19.11 0.06
CA GLU A 91 14.87 18.25 -1.12
C GLU A 91 13.42 17.77 -1.31
N PHE A 92 12.75 17.42 -0.21
CA PHE A 92 11.36 16.98 -0.23
C PHE A 92 10.44 18.11 -0.70
N SER A 93 10.67 19.34 -0.25
CA SER A 93 9.83 20.48 -0.63
C SER A 93 9.99 20.86 -2.11
N MET A 94 11.20 20.77 -2.66
CA MET A 94 11.41 20.93 -4.11
C MET A 94 10.68 19.85 -4.90
N ALA A 95 10.76 18.59 -4.45
CA ALA A 95 10.05 17.49 -5.08
C ALA A 95 8.52 17.64 -4.96
N LEU A 96 8.05 18.23 -3.86
CA LEU A 96 6.64 18.49 -3.60
C LEU A 96 6.10 19.60 -4.50
N GLN A 97 6.84 20.70 -4.64
CA GLN A 97 6.52 21.79 -5.56
C GLN A 97 6.42 21.29 -7.00
N SER A 98 7.35 20.43 -7.42
CA SER A 98 7.36 19.85 -8.75
C SER A 98 6.21 18.88 -8.99
N GLU A 99 5.88 18.01 -8.02
CA GLU A 99 4.81 17.01 -8.14
C GLU A 99 3.41 17.63 -8.13
N PHE A 100 3.21 18.73 -7.39
CA PHE A 100 1.92 19.39 -7.20
C PHE A 100 1.81 20.78 -7.84
N GLU A 101 2.80 21.18 -8.66
CA GLU A 101 2.88 22.50 -9.32
C GLU A 101 2.67 23.67 -8.34
N LEU A 102 3.21 23.55 -7.12
CA LEU A 102 3.07 24.58 -6.09
C LEU A 102 4.04 25.74 -6.35
N ALA A 103 3.62 26.95 -5.98
CA ALA A 103 4.53 28.08 -5.86
C ALA A 103 5.67 27.78 -4.87
N ASP A 104 6.80 28.49 -5.02
CA ASP A 104 7.97 28.39 -4.13
C ASP A 104 7.55 28.40 -2.66
N LEU A 105 7.91 27.30 -1.97
CA LEU A 105 7.79 27.18 -0.53
C LEU A 105 9.02 27.81 0.09
N ASP A 106 8.83 29.00 0.66
CA ASP A 106 9.88 29.71 1.38
C ASP A 106 10.22 29.01 2.71
N ASP A 107 11.36 29.36 3.32
CA ASP A 107 11.86 28.74 4.54
C ASP A 107 10.85 28.81 5.69
N GLU A 108 10.05 29.89 5.73
CA GLU A 108 8.97 30.05 6.70
C GLU A 108 7.86 29.02 6.52
N ALA A 109 7.48 28.67 5.28
CA ALA A 109 6.50 27.63 5.03
C ALA A 109 7.05 26.25 5.42
N LEU A 110 8.32 25.99 5.10
CA LEU A 110 9.01 24.74 5.49
C LEU A 110 9.07 24.59 7.01
N ALA A 111 9.34 25.67 7.73
CA ALA A 111 9.35 25.67 9.19
C ALA A 111 7.96 25.37 9.81
N THR A 112 6.86 25.61 9.07
CA THR A 112 5.52 25.22 9.51
C THR A 112 5.18 23.75 9.29
N PHE A 113 5.86 23.07 8.35
CA PHE A 113 5.62 21.65 8.04
C PHE A 113 6.30 20.74 9.05
N LYS A 114 5.63 20.50 10.18
CA LYS A 114 6.13 19.60 11.23
C LYS A 114 5.75 18.15 10.97
N THR A 115 4.58 17.92 10.37
CA THR A 115 4.05 16.59 10.10
C THR A 115 3.65 16.41 8.64
N VAL A 116 3.57 15.16 8.20
CA VAL A 116 3.04 14.83 6.87
C VAL A 116 1.61 15.36 6.70
N GLY A 117 0.80 15.29 7.77
CA GLY A 117 -0.56 15.84 7.79
C GLY A 117 -0.61 17.36 7.56
N ASP A 118 0.34 18.13 8.10
CA ASP A 118 0.42 19.58 7.84
C ASP A 118 0.63 19.87 6.34
N VAL A 119 1.49 19.10 5.69
CA VAL A 119 1.79 19.22 4.26
C VAL A 119 0.56 18.86 3.42
N VAL A 120 -0.07 17.72 3.72
CA VAL A 120 -1.29 17.28 3.03
C VAL A 120 -2.40 18.30 3.18
N THR A 121 -2.62 18.82 4.39
CA THR A 121 -3.63 19.85 4.67
C THR A 121 -3.34 21.14 3.93
N TYR A 122 -2.06 21.53 3.83
CA TYR A 122 -1.65 22.73 3.09
C TYR A 122 -1.99 22.61 1.61
N ILE A 123 -1.69 21.46 1.00
CA ILE A 123 -1.99 21.19 -0.41
C ILE A 123 -3.49 21.10 -0.65
N ALA A 124 -4.23 20.42 0.24
CA ALA A 124 -5.68 20.27 0.12
C ALA A 124 -6.45 21.60 0.28
N LYS A 125 -5.85 22.60 0.95
CA LYS A 125 -6.43 23.94 1.11
C LYS A 125 -6.14 24.89 -0.06
N LYS A 126 -5.24 24.54 -0.96
CA LYS A 126 -4.95 25.32 -2.16
C LYS A 126 -5.92 24.97 -3.28
#